data_AF-A0A645HDD2-F1
#
_entry.id   AF-A0A645HDD2-F1
#
_cell.length_a   1.000
_cell.length_b   1.000
_cell.length_c   1.000
_cell.angle_alpha   90.00
_cell.angle_beta   90.00
_cell.angle_gamma   90.00
#
_symmetry.space_group_name_H-M   'P 1'
#
loop_
_entity.id
_entity.type
_entity.pdbx_description
1 polymer ?
#
loop_
_entity_poly.entity_id
_entity_poly.type
_entity_poly.pdbx_seq_one_letter_code
_entity_poly.pdbx_strand_id
1 'polypeptide(L)'
;MSFVRAKTIGVLIMVDSGLPDEKIIAVAEDDPFYNNFNDITDIPPHIMEEIKHFFSVYKSLEGKDTAVDVVQNKAKAMEIIADCMKAYKHSIEPKVRAERNARR
;
A
#
# COMPACT_ATOMS: atom_id res chain seq x y z
N MET A 1 1.62 17.10 -10.70
CA MET A 1 1.48 16.07 -9.64
C MET A 1 0.12 16.30 -9.01
N SER A 2 -0.73 15.28 -8.96
CA SER A 2 -2.09 15.38 -8.43
C SER A 2 -2.20 14.55 -7.16
N PHE A 3 -2.94 15.03 -6.16
CA PHE A 3 -3.17 14.35 -4.89
C PHE A 3 -4.67 14.16 -4.69
N VAL A 4 -5.04 13.04 -4.09
CA VAL A 4 -6.43 12.70 -3.74
C VAL A 4 -6.43 12.21 -2.29
N ARG A 5 -7.47 12.55 -1.53
CA ARG A 5 -7.66 11.99 -0.20
C ARG A 5 -8.13 10.55 -0.33
N ALA A 6 -7.46 9.65 0.38
CA ALA A 6 -7.73 8.23 0.31
C ALA A 6 -7.99 7.67 1.71
N LYS A 7 -8.91 6.73 1.79
CA LYS A 7 -9.26 5.97 2.98
C LYS A 7 -8.72 4.57 2.86
N THR A 8 -7.82 4.20 3.77
CA THR A 8 -7.25 2.85 3.86
C THR A 8 -8.32 1.84 4.26
N ILE A 9 -8.37 0.72 3.55
CA ILE A 9 -9.32 -0.37 3.79
C ILE A 9 -8.65 -1.74 3.95
N GLY A 10 -7.39 -1.90 3.55
CA GLY A 10 -6.64 -3.14 3.78
C GLY A 10 -5.21 -3.08 3.25
N VAL A 11 -4.56 -4.24 3.20
CA VAL A 11 -3.18 -4.37 2.72
C VAL A 11 -3.01 -5.72 2.03
N LEU A 12 -2.27 -5.72 0.92
CA LEU A 12 -1.74 -6.91 0.26
C LEU A 12 -0.27 -7.05 0.69
N ILE A 13 0.06 -8.15 1.35
CA ILE A 13 1.43 -8.48 1.75
C ILE A 13 1.96 -9.48 0.74
N MET A 14 3.05 -9.11 0.08
CA MET A 14 3.75 -9.96 -0.88
C MET A 14 5.26 -9.99 -0.59
N VAL A 15 5.91 -11.04 -1.05
CA VAL A 15 7.38 -11.12 -1.06
C VAL A 15 7.87 -10.88 -2.48
N ASP A 16 8.61 -9.79 -2.66
CA ASP A 16 9.25 -9.43 -3.92
C ASP A 16 10.76 -9.61 -3.81
N SER A 17 11.32 -10.51 -4.62
CA SER A 17 12.78 -10.72 -4.69
C SER A 17 13.42 -11.01 -3.31
N GLY A 18 12.68 -11.70 -2.43
CA GLY A 18 13.10 -12.05 -1.08
C GLY A 18 12.90 -10.96 -0.02
N LEU A 19 12.35 -9.82 -0.40
CA LEU A 19 12.04 -8.71 0.52
C LEU A 19 10.52 -8.57 0.71
N PRO A 20 10.05 -8.22 1.92
CA PRO A 20 8.65 -7.89 2.14
C PRO A 20 8.28 -6.61 1.37
N ASP A 21 7.15 -6.65 0.68
CA ASP A 21 6.57 -5.54 -0.07
C ASP A 21 5.07 -5.45 0.27
N GLU A 22 4.73 -4.59 1.23
CA GLU A 22 3.35 -4.36 1.64
C GLU A 22 2.68 -3.26 0.80
N LYS A 23 1.58 -3.59 0.13
CA LYS A 23 0.80 -2.67 -0.70
C LYS A 23 -0.51 -2.30 -0.01
N ILE A 24 -0.62 -1.05 0.40
CA ILE A 24 -1.84 -0.52 1.01
C ILE A 24 -2.97 -0.45 -0.03
N ILE A 25 -4.13 -1.00 0.33
CA ILE A 25 -5.36 -0.90 -0.45
C ILE A 25 -6.20 0.21 0.17
N ALA A 26 -6.55 1.20 -0.65
CA ALA A 26 -7.31 2.37 -0.25
C ALA A 26 -8.33 2.75 -1.33
N VAL A 27 -9.38 3.44 -0.91
CA VAL A 27 -10.41 4.02 -1.79
C VAL A 27 -10.32 5.54 -1.75
N ALA A 28 -10.69 6.21 -2.83
CA ALA A 28 -10.80 7.66 -2.82
C ALA A 28 -11.95 8.08 -1.88
N GLU A 29 -11.67 9.02 -0.97
CA GLU A 29 -12.63 9.46 0.04
C GLU A 29 -13.82 10.23 -0.59
N ASP A 30 -13.54 10.96 -1.66
CA ASP A 30 -14.53 11.77 -2.38
C ASP A 30 -15.25 11.02 -3.51
N ASP A 31 -14.99 9.72 -3.68
CA ASP A 31 -15.66 8.90 -4.69
C ASP A 31 -17.01 8.39 -4.15
N PRO A 32 -18.16 8.81 -4.72
CA PRO A 32 -19.48 8.44 -4.21
C PRO A 32 -19.79 6.94 -4.30
N PHE A 33 -19.06 6.19 -5.13
CA PHE A 33 -19.23 4.74 -5.26
C PHE A 33 -18.48 3.99 -4.16
N TYR A 34 -17.24 4.41 -3.86
CA TYR A 34 -16.35 3.68 -2.94
C TYR A 34 -16.25 4.30 -1.54
N ASN A 35 -16.74 5.51 -1.31
CA ASN A 35 -16.58 6.22 -0.03
C ASN A 35 -17.21 5.49 1.17
N ASN A 36 -18.14 4.55 0.94
CA ASN A 36 -18.78 3.76 1.99
C ASN A 36 -17.98 2.51 2.40
N PHE A 37 -16.90 2.18 1.68
CA PHE A 37 -16.12 0.97 1.91
C PHE A 37 -15.13 1.25 3.03
N ASN A 38 -15.22 0.54 4.14
CA ASN A 38 -14.45 0.80 5.35
C ASN A 38 -13.45 -0.30 5.70
N ASP A 39 -13.64 -1.50 5.17
CA ASP A 39 -12.71 -2.62 5.29
C ASP A 39 -12.57 -3.37 3.96
N ILE A 40 -11.59 -4.26 3.89
CA ILE A 40 -11.31 -5.04 2.69
C ILE A 40 -12.45 -6.01 2.36
N THR A 41 -13.22 -6.40 3.37
CA THR A 41 -14.40 -7.26 3.21
C THR A 41 -15.56 -6.56 2.50
N ASP A 42 -15.55 -5.22 2.40
CA ASP A 42 -16.58 -4.47 1.69
C ASP A 42 -16.37 -4.50 0.17
N ILE A 43 -15.19 -4.92 -0.30
CA ILE A 43 -14.90 -5.07 -1.72
C ILE A 43 -15.57 -6.35 -2.25
N PRO A 44 -16.29 -6.28 -3.39
CA PRO A 44 -16.77 -7.47 -4.07
C PRO A 44 -15.65 -8.50 -4.34
N PRO A 45 -15.85 -9.80 -4.03
CA PRO A 45 -14.79 -10.81 -4.12
C PRO A 45 -14.07 -10.87 -5.46
N HIS A 46 -14.79 -10.67 -6.57
CA HIS A 46 -14.21 -10.70 -7.92
C HIS A 46 -13.16 -9.60 -8.16
N ILE A 47 -13.34 -8.40 -7.58
CA ILE A 47 -12.35 -7.32 -7.67
C ILE A 47 -11.08 -7.72 -6.92
N MET A 48 -11.24 -8.34 -5.74
CA MET A 48 -10.10 -8.81 -4.96
C MET A 48 -9.34 -9.93 -5.69
N GLU A 49 -10.05 -10.84 -6.34
CA GLU A 49 -9.44 -11.88 -7.18
C GLU A 49 -8.68 -11.28 -8.37
N GLU A 50 -9.23 -10.26 -9.03
CA GLU A 50 -8.56 -9.55 -10.12
C GLU A 50 -7.28 -8.86 -9.65
N ILE A 51 -7.31 -8.19 -8.49
CA ILE A 51 -6.12 -7.55 -7.90
C ILE A 51 -5.05 -8.60 -7.59
N LYS A 52 -5.41 -9.71 -6.94
CA LYS A 52 -4.47 -10.81 -6.67
C LYS A 52 -3.91 -11.38 -7.96
N HIS A 53 -4.77 -11.62 -8.95
CA HIS A 53 -4.33 -12.13 -10.24
C HIS A 53 -3.33 -11.19 -10.91
N PHE A 54 -3.63 -9.88 -10.95
CA PHE A 54 -2.73 -8.88 -11.49
C PHE A 54 -1.35 -8.92 -10.83
N PHE A 55 -1.29 -8.94 -9.49
CA PHE A 55 -0.01 -9.00 -8.76
C PHE A 55 0.71 -10.35 -8.90
N SER A 56 -0.02 -11.44 -9.14
CA SER A 56 0.59 -12.75 -9.39
C SER A 56 1.26 -12.87 -10.76
N VAL A 57 0.84 -12.07 -11.76
CA VAL A 57 1.33 -12.20 -13.15
C VAL A 57 2.11 -10.98 -13.66
N TYR A 58 2.04 -9.80 -13.05
CA TYR A 58 2.64 -8.59 -13.64
C TYR A 58 4.17 -8.67 -13.86
N LYS A 59 4.87 -9.56 -13.13
CA LYS A 59 6.31 -9.80 -13.25
C LYS A 59 6.68 -11.07 -14.03
N SER A 60 5.69 -11.79 -14.54
CA SER A 60 5.93 -13.00 -15.33
C SER A 60 6.80 -12.73 -16.56
N LEU A 61 6.65 -11.56 -17.19
CA LEU A 61 7.47 -11.13 -18.32
C LEU A 61 8.92 -10.76 -17.94
N GLU A 62 9.20 -10.49 -16.66
CA GLU A 62 10.54 -10.26 -16.13
C GLU A 62 11.23 -11.56 -15.70
N GLY A 63 10.56 -12.71 -15.82
CA GLY A 63 11.07 -14.02 -15.38
C GLY A 63 11.21 -14.14 -13.86
N LYS A 64 10.49 -13.31 -13.09
CA LYS A 64 10.50 -13.33 -11.63
C LYS A 64 9.20 -13.90 -11.09
N ASP A 65 9.32 -14.84 -10.17
CA ASP A 65 8.19 -15.35 -9.40
C ASP A 65 7.88 -14.41 -8.24
N THR A 66 6.61 -14.03 -8.10
CA THR A 66 6.08 -13.37 -6.89
C THR A 66 5.61 -14.44 -5.92
N ALA A 67 5.99 -14.34 -4.65
CA ALA A 67 5.67 -15.34 -3.65
C ALA A 67 4.71 -14.80 -2.57
N VAL A 68 3.63 -15.55 -2.37
CA VAL A 68 2.66 -15.48 -1.27
C VAL A 68 1.92 -14.14 -1.16
N ASP A 69 0.65 -14.16 -1.58
CA ASP A 69 -0.27 -13.03 -1.46
C ASP A 69 -1.18 -13.22 -0.24
N VAL A 70 -0.92 -12.48 0.85
CA VAL A 70 -1.83 -12.43 2.00
C VAL A 70 -2.51 -11.07 2.04
N VAL A 71 -3.84 -11.09 1.94
CA VAL A 71 -4.67 -9.91 2.14
C VAL A 71 -5.04 -9.80 3.62
N GLN A 72 -4.82 -8.63 4.21
CA GLN A 72 -5.20 -8.32 5.58
C GLN A 72 -6.11 -7.09 5.62
N ASN A 73 -6.83 -6.97 6.73
CA ASN A 73 -7.84 -5.94 6.94
C ASN A 73 -7.24 -4.55 7.17
N LYS A 74 -8.11 -3.56 7.36
CA LYS A 74 -7.73 -2.17 7.63
C LYS A 74 -6.85 -2.03 8.86
N ALA A 75 -7.12 -2.79 9.93
CA ALA A 75 -6.38 -2.67 11.18
C ALA A 75 -4.89 -2.96 10.97
N LYS A 76 -4.56 -4.04 10.25
CA LYS A 76 -3.17 -4.37 9.93
C LYS A 76 -2.52 -3.32 9.02
N ALA A 77 -3.26 -2.83 8.04
CA ALA A 77 -2.79 -1.78 7.14
C ALA A 77 -2.43 -0.49 7.90
N MET A 78 -3.27 -0.08 8.86
CA MET A 78 -3.02 1.11 9.68
C MET A 78 -1.81 0.95 10.61
N GLU A 79 -1.57 -0.25 11.15
CA GLU A 79 -0.36 -0.56 11.92
C GLU A 79 0.90 -0.36 11.07
N ILE A 80 0.93 -0.94 9.87
CA ILE A 80 2.06 -0.82 8.92
C ILE A 80 2.30 0.65 8.56
N ILE A 81 1.25 1.42 8.23
CA ILE A 81 1.37 2.85 7.93
C ILE A 81 1.98 3.61 9.11
N ALA A 82 1.51 3.35 10.33
CA ALA A 82 2.01 4.02 11.52
C ALA A 82 3.51 3.72 11.75
N ASP A 83 3.93 2.48 11.54
CA ASP A 83 5.33 2.09 11.70
C ASP A 83 6.23 2.67 10.60
N CYS A 84 5.77 2.69 9.35
CA CYS A 84 6.44 3.39 8.25
C CYS A 84 6.59 4.89 8.53
N MET A 85 5.55 5.54 9.08
CA MET A 85 5.61 6.95 9.48
C MET A 85 6.63 7.20 10.59
N LYS A 86 6.71 6.32 11.60
CA LYS A 86 7.73 6.41 12.66
C LYS A 86 9.13 6.25 12.09
N ALA A 87 9.35 5.23 11.25
CA ALA A 87 10.63 4.97 10.61
C ALA A 87 11.08 6.15 9.72
N TYR A 88 10.15 6.76 8.97
CA TYR A 88 10.43 7.95 8.17
C TYR A 88 10.93 9.12 9.02
N LYS A 89 10.22 9.42 10.12
CA LYS A 89 10.59 10.51 11.05
C LYS A 89 11.97 10.31 11.67
N HIS A 90 12.34 9.07 11.97
CA HIS A 90 13.63 8.77 12.58
C HIS A 90 14.78 8.77 11.56
N SER A 91 14.58 8.16 10.38
CA SER A 91 15.69 7.80 9.48
C SER A 91 15.82 8.69 8.24
N ILE A 92 14.72 9.32 7.80
CA ILE A 92 14.65 10.04 6.52
C ILE A 92 14.44 11.55 6.75
N GLU A 93 13.46 11.92 7.58
CA GLU A 93 13.12 13.33 7.83
C GLU A 93 14.32 14.20 8.26
N PRO A 94 15.25 13.74 9.13
CA PRO A 94 16.41 14.53 9.52
C PRO A 94 17.34 14.83 8.33
N LYS A 95 17.53 13.85 7.44
CA LYS A 95 18.38 13.98 6.24
C LYS A 95 17.77 14.98 5.26
N VAL A 96 16.47 14.82 4.97
CA VAL A 96 15.72 15.73 4.09
C VAL A 96 15.74 17.16 4.63
N ARG A 97 15.59 17.33 5.95
CA ARG A 97 15.63 18.66 6.58
C ARG A 97 17.02 19.29 6.51
N ALA A 98 18.08 18.50 6.75
CA ALA A 98 19.46 18.97 6.63
C ALA A 98 19.78 19.42 5.20
N GLU A 99 19.42 18.63 4.19
CA GLU A 99 19.60 18.98 2.77
C GLU A 99 18.83 20.25 2.38
N ARG A 100 17.58 20.41 2.85
CA ARG A 100 16.78 21.60 2.57
C ARG A 100 17.37 22.86 3.18
N ASN A 101 17.98 22.75 4.36
CA ASN A 101 18.64 23.86 5.03
C ASN A 101 19.98 24.23 4.36
N ALA A 102 20.71 23.25 3.82
CA ALA A 102 21.99 23.48 3.12
C ALA A 102 21.84 24.13 1.73
N ARG A 103 20.62 24.10 1.15
CA ARG A 103 20.28 24.75 -0.13
C ARG A 103 19.73 26.17 0.04
N ARG A 104 19.65 26.67 1.27
CA ARG A 104 19.28 28.06 1.60
C ARG A 104 20.53 28.83 1.99
#